data_AF-A0A388P8F9-F1
#
_entry.id   AF-A0A388P8F9-F1
#
_cell.length_a   1.000
_cell.length_b   1.000
_cell.length_c   1.000
_cell.angle_alpha   90.00
_cell.angle_beta   90.00
_cell.angle_gamma   90.00
#
_symmetry.space_group_name_H-M   'P 1'
#
loop_
_entity.id
_entity.type
_entity.pdbx_description
1 polymer ?
#
loop_
_entity_poly.entity_id
_entity_poly.type
_entity_poly.pdbx_seq_one_letter_code
_entity_poly.pdbx_strand_id
1 'polypeptide(L)'
;MKKKISALALSGFLILGVASPVQAATSGGSCTTAGATTKIGKNDYVCAKNPFYSSTKLTWVWDGCIELNTDYVAGNKEAVDALRASESNRAIQIEPVGAPLRDLIAWNSLITYKKSDVVYYANTYYSATKTGTNKAPTAANIGATKFWVVNQPTNANSKIGQMPAPATVLITANAQVAALTSAAVKTTNAALKVKYNDLSSALATKISALESGKAAIQSVVDSIDPALAEFKNTYSLMLMIRSTIKDKCNPKY
;
A
#
# COMPACT_ATOMS: atom_id res chain seq x y z
N MET A 1 -14.62 19.99 -65.77
CA MET A 1 -13.20 20.40 -65.67
C MET A 1 -12.96 21.67 -66.47
N LYS A 2 -12.03 22.51 -65.99
CA LYS A 2 -11.39 23.67 -66.63
C LYS A 2 -12.17 24.99 -66.66
N LYS A 3 -11.99 25.81 -65.61
CA LYS A 3 -12.17 27.27 -65.66
C LYS A 3 -10.81 27.96 -65.72
N LYS A 4 -10.79 29.05 -66.48
CA LYS A 4 -9.65 29.85 -66.95
C LYS A 4 -9.15 30.83 -65.87
N ILE A 5 -7.94 31.31 -66.09
CA ILE A 5 -7.10 32.22 -65.27
C ILE A 5 -7.60 33.68 -65.35
N SER A 6 -7.15 34.47 -64.35
CA SER A 6 -7.02 35.95 -64.27
C SER A 6 -8.12 36.64 -63.44
N ALA A 7 -7.86 37.61 -62.55
CA ALA A 7 -6.65 38.25 -62.02
C ALA A 7 -7.09 39.15 -60.83
N LEU A 8 -6.10 39.64 -60.06
CA LEU A 8 -6.13 40.86 -59.23
C LEU A 8 -6.99 40.91 -57.95
N ALA A 9 -6.30 40.86 -56.80
CA ALA A 9 -6.29 41.97 -55.84
C ALA A 9 -5.18 41.75 -54.80
N LEU A 10 -4.00 42.33 -55.08
CA LEU A 10 -3.01 42.65 -54.06
C LEU A 10 -3.57 43.83 -53.26
N SER A 11 -4.04 43.55 -52.05
CA SER A 11 -4.23 44.58 -51.02
C SER A 11 -3.45 44.14 -49.79
N GLY A 12 -2.28 44.75 -49.65
CA GLY A 12 -1.41 44.57 -48.50
C GLY A 12 -2.10 44.98 -47.21
N PHE A 13 -1.91 44.16 -46.20
CA PHE A 13 -2.04 44.57 -44.81
C PHE A 13 -0.76 44.10 -44.12
N LEU A 14 0.30 44.90 -44.28
CA LEU A 14 1.47 44.88 -43.41
C LEU A 14 1.01 45.39 -42.04
N ILE A 15 0.47 44.51 -41.20
CA ILE A 15 0.47 44.76 -39.77
C ILE A 15 1.90 44.48 -39.32
N LEU A 16 2.67 45.56 -39.14
CA LEU A 16 3.82 45.59 -38.26
C LEU A 16 3.33 45.33 -36.83
N GLY A 17 2.95 44.09 -36.56
CA GLY A 17 2.85 43.58 -35.20
C GLY A 17 4.28 43.43 -34.73
N VAL A 18 4.62 44.09 -33.62
CA VAL A 18 5.84 43.86 -32.88
C VAL A 18 6.07 42.34 -32.79
N ALA A 19 7.00 41.82 -33.59
CA ALA A 19 7.48 40.47 -33.41
C ALA A 19 8.21 40.52 -32.07
N SER A 20 7.49 40.16 -30.99
CA SER A 20 8.16 39.63 -29.82
C SER A 20 9.19 38.62 -30.34
N PRO A 21 10.44 38.64 -29.83
CA PRO A 21 11.45 37.72 -30.31
C PRO A 21 10.82 36.32 -30.26
N VAL A 22 10.79 35.63 -31.41
CA VAL A 22 10.44 34.21 -31.44
C VAL A 22 11.54 33.53 -30.65
N GLN A 23 11.31 33.44 -29.34
CA GLN A 23 12.16 32.72 -28.43
C GLN A 23 12.12 31.29 -28.94
N ALA A 24 13.28 30.78 -29.33
CA ALA A 24 13.41 29.40 -29.75
C ALA A 24 12.77 28.51 -28.67
N ALA A 25 11.95 27.56 -29.09
CA ALA A 25 11.30 26.66 -28.14
C ALA A 25 12.38 25.95 -27.30
N THR A 26 12.26 26.04 -25.98
CA THR A 26 13.13 25.33 -25.04
C THR A 26 12.35 24.23 -24.35
N SER A 27 13.04 23.15 -23.98
CA SER A 27 12.48 22.09 -23.10
C SER A 27 11.86 22.74 -21.87
N GLY A 28 10.61 22.40 -21.53
CA GLY A 28 9.90 22.99 -20.39
C GLY A 28 9.48 24.46 -20.55
N GLY A 29 9.81 25.11 -21.67
CA GLY A 29 9.40 26.47 -21.99
C GLY A 29 7.89 26.56 -22.22
N SER A 30 7.29 27.72 -21.93
CA SER A 30 5.85 27.93 -22.11
C SER A 30 5.45 27.89 -23.58
N CYS A 31 4.26 27.36 -23.85
CA CYS A 31 3.64 27.36 -25.17
C CYS A 31 2.15 27.70 -25.04
N THR A 32 1.53 28.18 -26.12
CA THR A 32 0.17 28.75 -26.09
C THR A 32 -0.91 27.83 -26.63
N THR A 33 -0.54 26.90 -27.52
CA THR A 33 -1.49 26.09 -28.30
C THR A 33 -1.32 24.63 -27.94
N ALA A 34 -2.24 24.08 -27.15
CA ALA A 34 -2.21 22.67 -26.78
C ALA A 34 -2.19 21.76 -28.04
N GLY A 35 -1.36 20.72 -28.02
CA GLY A 35 -1.19 19.80 -29.13
C GLY A 35 -0.30 20.30 -30.27
N ALA A 36 0.17 21.56 -30.24
CA ALA A 36 1.21 22.00 -31.16
C ALA A 36 2.48 21.16 -30.97
N THR A 37 3.20 20.90 -32.06
CA THR A 37 4.46 20.13 -32.03
C THR A 37 5.63 20.99 -32.49
N THR A 38 6.82 20.68 -31.98
CA THR A 38 8.07 21.33 -32.40
C THR A 38 9.26 20.40 -32.20
N LYS A 39 10.38 20.69 -32.85
CA LYS A 39 11.66 19.97 -32.65
C LYS A 39 12.59 20.82 -31.79
N ILE A 40 13.14 20.21 -30.75
CA ILE A 40 14.18 20.82 -29.91
C ILE A 40 15.37 19.86 -29.91
N GLY A 41 16.46 20.28 -30.56
CA GLY A 41 17.56 19.37 -30.87
C GLY A 41 17.11 18.23 -31.80
N LYS A 42 17.27 16.98 -31.36
CA LYS A 42 16.89 15.78 -32.12
C LYS A 42 15.54 15.18 -31.71
N ASN A 43 14.91 15.72 -30.66
CA ASN A 43 13.71 15.15 -30.07
C ASN A 43 12.47 15.96 -30.45
N ASP A 44 11.33 15.27 -30.47
CA ASP A 44 10.03 15.86 -30.72
C ASP A 44 9.36 16.28 -29.41
N TYR A 45 8.74 17.46 -29.43
CA TYR A 45 8.07 18.04 -28.27
C TYR A 45 6.64 18.41 -28.63
N VAL A 46 5.75 18.20 -27.67
CA VAL A 46 4.34 18.57 -27.76
C VAL A 46 4.01 19.63 -26.70
N CYS A 47 3.26 20.65 -27.11
CA CYS A 47 2.73 21.65 -26.20
C CYS A 47 1.60 21.03 -25.38
N ALA A 48 1.91 20.67 -24.13
CA ALA A 48 0.97 19.97 -23.26
C ALA A 48 1.23 20.35 -21.79
N LYS A 49 0.31 19.95 -20.92
CA LYS A 49 0.60 19.91 -19.48
C LYS A 49 1.52 18.71 -19.25
N ASN A 50 2.65 18.92 -18.60
CA ASN A 50 3.56 17.81 -18.26
C ASN A 50 2.82 16.84 -17.31
N PRO A 51 2.65 15.56 -17.65
CA PRO A 51 1.86 14.64 -16.82
C PRO A 51 2.61 14.16 -15.56
N PHE A 52 3.94 14.29 -15.50
CA PHE A 52 4.75 13.89 -14.34
C PHE A 52 4.86 14.98 -13.26
N TYR A 53 4.43 16.20 -13.58
CA TYR A 53 4.44 17.35 -12.68
C TYR A 53 3.04 17.96 -12.72
N SER A 54 2.42 18.24 -11.57
CA SER A 54 1.07 18.85 -11.51
C SER A 54 1.08 20.30 -12.02
N SER A 55 1.28 20.49 -13.32
CA SER A 55 1.34 21.78 -14.00
C SER A 55 -0.04 22.15 -14.52
N THR A 56 -0.48 23.36 -14.19
CA THR A 56 -1.65 23.98 -14.84
C THR A 56 -1.28 24.67 -16.15
N LYS A 57 0.02 24.86 -16.41
CA LYS A 57 0.56 25.58 -17.57
C LYS A 57 0.92 24.62 -18.70
N LEU A 58 0.70 25.07 -19.94
CA LEU A 58 1.18 24.42 -21.15
C LEU A 58 2.68 24.71 -21.34
N THR A 59 3.44 23.65 -21.56
CA THR A 59 4.88 23.70 -21.80
C THR A 59 5.26 22.79 -22.96
N TRP A 60 6.42 23.01 -23.57
CA TRP A 60 7.01 22.04 -24.48
C TRP A 60 7.48 20.81 -23.68
N VAL A 61 6.74 19.71 -23.80
CA VAL A 61 7.00 18.43 -23.14
C VAL A 61 7.55 17.47 -24.18
N TRP A 62 8.62 16.75 -23.86
CA TRP A 62 9.15 15.70 -24.74
C TRP A 62 8.05 14.67 -25.02
N ASP A 63 7.84 14.31 -26.28
CA ASP A 63 6.77 13.40 -26.72
C ASP A 63 6.83 12.04 -25.99
N GLY A 64 8.03 11.50 -25.79
CA GLY A 64 8.26 10.28 -25.03
C GLY A 64 7.76 10.36 -23.58
N CYS A 65 7.69 11.55 -22.96
CA CYS A 65 7.07 11.69 -21.63
C CYS A 65 5.55 11.50 -21.66
N ILE A 66 4.88 11.84 -22.76
CA ILE A 66 3.45 11.62 -22.89
C ILE A 66 3.16 10.13 -23.08
N GLU A 67 3.92 9.47 -23.94
CA GLU A 67 3.84 8.03 -24.18
C GLU A 67 4.14 7.24 -22.90
N LEU A 68 5.30 7.49 -22.27
CA LEU A 68 5.70 6.81 -21.04
C LEU A 68 4.74 7.03 -19.88
N ASN A 69 4.08 8.19 -19.79
CA ASN A 69 3.05 8.40 -18.78
C ASN A 69 1.79 7.56 -19.06
N THR A 70 1.40 7.44 -20.33
CA THR A 70 0.23 6.63 -20.72
C THR A 70 0.48 5.17 -20.36
N ASP A 71 1.64 4.63 -20.75
CA ASP A 71 2.06 3.26 -20.42
C ASP A 71 2.18 3.06 -18.90
N TYR A 72 2.78 4.03 -18.20
CA TYR A 72 2.90 3.97 -16.74
C TYR A 72 1.53 3.94 -16.06
N VAL A 73 0.57 4.78 -16.47
CA VAL A 73 -0.76 4.83 -15.85
C VAL A 73 -1.51 3.51 -16.07
N ALA A 74 -1.45 2.95 -17.27
CA ALA A 74 -2.03 1.65 -17.58
C ALA A 74 -1.39 0.52 -16.74
N GLY A 75 -0.06 0.39 -16.79
CA GLY A 75 0.66 -0.64 -16.03
C GLY A 75 0.53 -0.47 -14.52
N ASN A 76 0.50 0.76 -14.01
CA ASN A 76 0.28 1.03 -12.58
C ASN A 76 -1.14 0.61 -12.16
N LYS A 77 -2.16 0.84 -13.00
CA LYS A 77 -3.52 0.37 -12.72
C LYS A 77 -3.55 -1.16 -12.64
N GLU A 78 -2.97 -1.84 -13.62
CA GLU A 78 -2.90 -3.31 -13.64
C GLU A 78 -2.15 -3.86 -12.41
N ALA A 79 -0.99 -3.28 -12.08
CA ALA A 79 -0.21 -3.69 -10.91
C ALA A 79 -0.98 -3.49 -9.59
N VAL A 80 -1.70 -2.36 -9.43
CA VAL A 80 -2.52 -2.10 -8.25
C VAL A 80 -3.72 -3.06 -8.18
N ASP A 81 -4.37 -3.33 -9.31
CA ASP A 81 -5.51 -4.24 -9.35
C ASP A 81 -5.08 -5.69 -9.09
N ALA A 82 -3.95 -6.13 -9.62
CA ALA A 82 -3.35 -7.44 -9.33
C ALA A 82 -2.93 -7.57 -7.86
N LEU A 83 -2.31 -6.52 -7.28
CA LEU A 83 -1.98 -6.50 -5.86
C LEU A 83 -3.23 -6.60 -4.98
N ARG A 84 -4.27 -5.81 -5.29
CA ARG A 84 -5.54 -5.85 -4.55
C ARG A 84 -6.22 -7.21 -4.66
N ALA A 85 -6.24 -7.80 -5.86
CA ALA A 85 -6.78 -9.14 -6.09
C ALA A 85 -6.00 -10.20 -5.30
N SER A 86 -4.67 -10.13 -5.28
CA SER A 86 -3.80 -11.01 -4.50
C SER A 86 -4.04 -10.86 -2.99
N GLU A 87 -4.12 -9.63 -2.47
CA GLU A 87 -4.46 -9.36 -1.07
C GLU A 87 -5.85 -9.90 -0.70
N SER A 88 -6.84 -9.76 -1.60
CA SER A 88 -8.19 -10.31 -1.41
C SER A 88 -8.21 -11.84 -1.46
N ASN A 89 -7.54 -12.46 -2.43
CA ASN A 89 -7.46 -13.92 -2.55
C ASN A 89 -6.74 -14.53 -1.34
N ARG A 90 -5.68 -13.88 -0.88
CA ARG A 90 -5.01 -14.23 0.37
C ARG A 90 -5.96 -14.14 1.55
N ALA A 91 -6.74 -13.07 1.68
CA ALA A 91 -7.72 -12.94 2.73
C ALA A 91 -8.76 -14.07 2.69
N ILE A 92 -9.30 -14.40 1.52
CA ILE A 92 -10.28 -15.48 1.31
C ILE A 92 -9.72 -16.85 1.66
N GLN A 93 -8.48 -17.15 1.25
CA GLN A 93 -7.88 -18.47 1.50
C GLN A 93 -7.33 -18.61 2.92
N ILE A 94 -6.86 -17.51 3.52
CA ILE A 94 -6.44 -17.49 4.92
C ILE A 94 -7.65 -17.45 5.85
N GLU A 95 -8.78 -16.85 5.49
CA GLU A 95 -9.90 -16.66 6.43
C GLU A 95 -10.37 -17.97 7.10
N PRO A 96 -10.64 -19.07 6.36
CA PRO A 96 -11.09 -20.33 6.94
C PRO A 96 -10.07 -20.97 7.89
N VAL A 97 -8.79 -20.93 7.52
CA VAL A 97 -7.68 -21.44 8.35
C VAL A 97 -7.23 -20.47 9.45
N GLY A 98 -7.57 -19.19 9.28
CA GLY A 98 -7.21 -18.09 10.16
C GLY A 98 -8.24 -17.83 11.24
N ALA A 99 -9.50 -18.26 11.08
CA ALA A 99 -10.52 -18.13 12.13
C ALA A 99 -10.10 -18.82 13.43
N PRO A 100 -9.67 -20.11 13.40
CA PRO A 100 -9.16 -20.79 14.59
C PRO A 100 -7.95 -20.09 15.22
N LEU A 101 -7.04 -19.55 14.39
CA LEU A 101 -5.90 -18.77 14.87
C LEU A 101 -6.32 -17.45 15.52
N ARG A 102 -7.24 -16.70 14.90
CA ARG A 102 -7.79 -15.44 15.43
C ARG A 102 -8.45 -15.65 16.79
N ASP A 103 -9.16 -16.75 16.95
CA ASP A 103 -9.85 -17.09 18.19
C ASP A 103 -8.90 -17.36 19.37
N LEU A 104 -7.65 -17.76 19.10
CA LEU A 104 -6.61 -17.93 20.11
C LEU A 104 -6.01 -16.61 20.57
N ILE A 105 -5.90 -15.66 19.66
CA ILE A 105 -5.29 -14.35 19.95
C ILE A 105 -6.33 -13.25 19.99
N ALA A 106 -7.60 -13.57 20.22
CA ALA A 106 -8.63 -12.56 20.39
C ALA A 106 -8.30 -11.68 21.61
N TRP A 107 -8.42 -10.37 21.47
CA TRP A 107 -8.10 -9.45 22.56
C TRP A 107 -8.99 -9.69 23.79
N ASN A 108 -8.39 -9.65 24.98
CA ASN A 108 -9.09 -9.76 26.24
C ASN A 108 -8.46 -8.82 27.28
N SER A 109 -9.30 -8.09 28.03
CA SER A 109 -8.84 -7.11 29.03
C SER A 109 -8.10 -7.74 30.22
N LEU A 110 -8.34 -9.02 30.51
CA LEU A 110 -7.70 -9.77 31.61
C LEU A 110 -6.30 -10.28 31.26
N ILE A 111 -5.96 -10.32 29.97
CA ILE A 111 -4.65 -10.81 29.51
C ILE A 111 -3.63 -9.68 29.62
N THR A 112 -2.47 -10.03 30.19
CA THR A 112 -1.28 -9.18 30.14
C THR A 112 -0.50 -9.53 28.89
N TYR A 113 -0.38 -8.57 27.98
CA TYR A 113 0.36 -8.71 26.74
C TYR A 113 1.80 -8.24 26.96
N LYS A 114 2.77 -9.05 26.60
CA LYS A 114 4.20 -8.71 26.59
C LYS A 114 4.57 -8.05 25.27
N LYS A 115 5.71 -7.34 25.24
CA LYS A 115 6.26 -6.82 23.99
C LYS A 115 6.38 -7.95 22.96
N SER A 116 5.94 -7.67 21.73
CA SER A 116 5.83 -8.57 20.59
C SER A 116 4.69 -9.59 20.63
N ASP A 117 3.89 -9.67 21.69
CA ASP A 117 2.67 -10.47 21.67
C ASP A 117 1.72 -9.94 20.60
N VAL A 118 1.06 -10.87 19.90
CA VAL A 118 0.14 -10.56 18.81
C VAL A 118 -1.30 -10.78 19.24
N VAL A 119 -2.20 -9.95 18.72
CA VAL A 119 -3.62 -9.98 19.05
C VAL A 119 -4.48 -9.67 17.83
N TYR A 120 -5.67 -10.28 17.76
CA TYR A 120 -6.72 -9.95 16.81
C TYR A 120 -7.78 -9.08 17.49
N TYR A 121 -8.09 -7.94 16.88
CA TYR A 121 -9.09 -6.99 17.37
C TYR A 121 -9.68 -6.16 16.21
N ALA A 122 -11.00 -5.99 16.19
CA ALA A 122 -11.72 -5.18 15.19
C ALA A 122 -11.24 -5.40 13.74
N ASN A 123 -11.20 -6.67 13.32
CA ASN A 123 -10.86 -7.09 11.96
C ASN A 123 -9.41 -6.86 11.54
N THR A 124 -8.49 -6.69 12.49
CA THR A 124 -7.07 -6.57 12.17
C THR A 124 -6.18 -7.16 13.26
N TYR A 125 -4.90 -7.31 12.92
CA TYR A 125 -3.87 -7.90 13.77
C TYR A 125 -2.93 -6.81 14.29
N TYR A 126 -2.61 -6.86 15.58
CA TYR A 126 -1.72 -5.91 16.25
C TYR A 126 -0.62 -6.63 17.01
N SER A 127 0.51 -5.96 17.15
CA SER A 127 1.63 -6.41 17.98
C SER A 127 1.84 -5.41 19.12
N ALA A 128 2.02 -5.92 20.33
CA ALA A 128 2.30 -5.11 21.50
C ALA A 128 3.72 -4.54 21.41
N THR A 129 3.88 -3.23 21.62
CA THR A 129 5.20 -2.58 21.64
C THR A 129 5.84 -2.61 23.02
N LYS A 130 5.05 -2.85 24.05
CA LYS A 130 5.41 -2.83 25.48
C LYS A 130 4.49 -3.75 26.27
N THR A 131 4.91 -4.09 27.49
CA THR A 131 4.14 -4.95 28.38
C THR A 131 3.00 -4.18 29.06
N GLY A 132 1.81 -4.78 29.15
CA GLY A 132 0.71 -4.23 29.95
C GLY A 132 -0.61 -4.99 29.78
N THR A 133 -1.59 -4.57 30.58
CA THR A 133 -2.89 -5.23 30.72
C THR A 133 -3.99 -4.22 30.45
N ASN A 134 -5.13 -4.69 29.95
CA ASN A 134 -6.31 -3.86 29.72
C ASN A 134 -6.04 -2.61 28.84
N LYS A 135 -5.24 -2.77 27.79
CA LYS A 135 -5.03 -1.76 26.74
C LYS A 135 -5.65 -2.28 25.46
N ALA A 136 -6.86 -1.83 25.12
CA ALA A 136 -7.51 -2.23 23.87
C ALA A 136 -6.80 -1.60 22.65
N PRO A 137 -6.69 -2.29 21.50
CA PRO A 137 -6.19 -1.72 20.24
C PRO A 137 -7.19 -0.72 19.62
N THR A 138 -7.38 0.41 20.28
CA THR A 138 -8.19 1.54 19.79
C THR A 138 -7.29 2.66 19.31
N ALA A 139 -7.85 3.67 18.62
CA ALA A 139 -7.09 4.80 18.08
C ALA A 139 -6.17 5.48 19.12
N ALA A 140 -6.56 5.52 20.40
CA ALA A 140 -5.74 6.09 21.48
C ALA A 140 -4.45 5.29 21.78
N ASN A 141 -4.46 3.98 21.50
CA ASN A 141 -3.39 3.04 21.83
C ASN A 141 -2.63 2.53 20.60
N ILE A 142 -2.99 2.93 19.38
CA ILE A 142 -2.35 2.50 18.13
C ILE A 142 -1.34 3.55 17.64
N GLY A 143 -0.14 3.11 17.28
CA GLY A 143 0.92 3.94 16.69
C GLY A 143 2.32 3.49 17.12
N ALA A 144 3.35 3.92 16.40
CA ALA A 144 4.74 3.48 16.60
C ALA A 144 5.27 3.69 18.03
N THR A 145 4.77 4.71 18.74
CA THR A 145 5.14 5.04 20.14
C THR A 145 4.06 4.62 21.15
N LYS A 146 2.93 4.09 20.69
CA LYS A 146 1.78 3.69 21.50
C LYS A 146 1.89 2.22 21.88
N PHE A 147 0.86 1.66 22.52
CA PHE A 147 0.91 0.28 23.03
C PHE A 147 0.83 -0.76 21.91
N TRP A 148 0.08 -0.47 20.85
CA TRP A 148 -0.13 -1.36 19.72
C TRP A 148 0.41 -0.75 18.45
N VAL A 149 0.97 -1.60 17.60
CA VAL A 149 1.22 -1.31 16.18
C VAL A 149 0.52 -2.36 15.34
N VAL A 150 0.15 -2.00 14.11
CA VAL A 150 -0.39 -2.98 13.15
C VAL A 150 0.67 -4.05 12.92
N ASN A 151 0.29 -5.34 13.02
CA ASN A 151 1.21 -6.45 12.85
C ASN A 151 1.60 -6.59 11.36
N GLN A 152 2.90 -6.51 11.07
CA GLN A 152 3.46 -6.52 9.71
C GLN A 152 4.68 -7.44 9.62
N PRO A 153 4.51 -8.77 9.64
CA PRO A 153 5.63 -9.72 9.63
C PRO A 153 6.50 -9.65 8.37
N THR A 154 5.94 -9.18 7.25
CA THR A 154 6.65 -9.10 5.96
C THR A 154 6.96 -7.66 5.51
N ASN A 155 6.71 -6.65 6.35
CA ASN A 155 6.87 -5.21 6.04
C ASN A 155 6.13 -4.70 4.79
N ALA A 156 5.26 -5.51 4.21
CA ALA A 156 4.92 -5.37 2.81
C ALA A 156 3.71 -4.42 2.56
N ASN A 157 2.94 -4.04 3.59
CA ASN A 157 1.93 -2.95 3.50
C ASN A 157 1.51 -2.49 4.91
N SER A 158 2.00 -1.34 5.39
CA SER A 158 1.75 -0.87 6.77
C SER A 158 0.29 -0.58 7.14
N LYS A 159 -0.63 -0.59 6.17
CA LYS A 159 -2.06 -0.26 6.37
C LYS A 159 -2.95 -1.49 6.59
N ILE A 160 -2.47 -2.70 6.28
CA ILE A 160 -3.27 -3.94 6.39
C ILE A 160 -2.54 -4.88 7.34
N GLY A 161 -3.10 -5.16 8.52
CA GLY A 161 -2.52 -6.11 9.46
C GLY A 161 -2.53 -7.52 8.87
N GLN A 162 -1.38 -8.19 8.90
CA GLN A 162 -1.28 -9.57 8.41
C GLN A 162 -1.39 -10.55 9.57
N MET A 163 -2.03 -11.69 9.32
CA MET A 163 -2.07 -12.78 10.28
C MET A 163 -0.63 -13.21 10.64
N PRO A 164 -0.28 -13.32 11.93
CA PRO A 164 1.01 -13.85 12.34
C PRO A 164 1.16 -15.31 11.91
N ALA A 165 2.41 -15.78 11.80
CA ALA A 165 2.67 -17.19 11.54
C ALA A 165 2.01 -18.08 12.63
N PRO A 166 1.41 -19.23 12.27
CA PRO A 166 0.78 -20.15 13.22
C PRO A 166 1.62 -20.47 14.46
N ALA A 167 2.93 -20.65 14.30
CA ALA A 167 3.84 -20.88 15.42
C ALA A 167 3.90 -19.70 16.41
N THR A 168 3.87 -18.45 15.91
CA THR A 168 3.87 -17.25 16.75
C THR A 168 2.56 -17.12 17.53
N VAL A 169 1.43 -17.44 16.89
CA VAL A 169 0.11 -17.46 17.53
C VAL A 169 0.10 -18.48 18.68
N LEU A 170 0.58 -19.69 18.44
CA LEU A 170 0.65 -20.75 19.46
C LEU A 170 1.59 -20.39 20.61
N ILE A 171 2.76 -19.81 20.35
CA ILE A 171 3.67 -19.34 21.40
C ILE A 171 2.98 -18.27 22.27
N THR A 172 2.32 -17.31 21.62
CA THR A 172 1.60 -16.23 22.32
C THR A 172 0.45 -16.81 23.17
N ALA A 173 -0.37 -17.69 22.60
CA ALA A 173 -1.49 -18.30 23.30
C ALA A 173 -1.04 -19.14 24.51
N ASN A 174 0.01 -19.97 24.36
CA ASN A 174 0.57 -20.73 25.47
C ASN A 174 1.13 -19.83 26.59
N ALA A 175 1.81 -18.74 26.22
CA ALA A 175 2.29 -17.76 27.19
C ALA A 175 1.14 -17.08 27.94
N GLN A 176 0.02 -16.83 27.27
CA GLN A 176 -1.20 -16.26 27.88
C GLN A 176 -1.86 -17.24 28.84
N VAL A 177 -1.98 -18.53 28.50
CA VAL A 177 -2.47 -19.57 29.44
C VAL A 177 -1.63 -19.59 30.71
N ALA A 178 -0.30 -19.58 30.58
CA ALA A 178 0.60 -19.55 31.74
C ALA A 178 0.43 -18.27 32.58
N ALA A 179 0.24 -17.11 31.93
CA ALA A 179 0.03 -15.84 32.59
C ALA A 179 -1.32 -15.79 33.34
N LEU A 180 -2.40 -16.28 32.72
CA LEU A 180 -3.73 -16.37 33.32
C LEU A 180 -3.75 -17.29 34.53
N THR A 181 -3.13 -18.47 34.41
CA THR A 181 -2.97 -19.42 35.51
C THR A 181 -2.20 -18.79 36.66
N SER A 182 -1.11 -18.08 36.37
CA SER A 182 -0.34 -17.34 37.37
C SER A 182 -1.17 -16.23 38.05
N ALA A 183 -2.01 -15.52 37.29
CA ALA A 183 -2.90 -14.48 37.82
C ALA A 183 -3.99 -15.07 38.74
N ALA A 184 -4.54 -16.23 38.38
CA ALA A 184 -5.53 -16.96 39.19
C ALA A 184 -4.97 -17.40 40.54
N VAL A 185 -3.69 -17.79 40.60
CA VAL A 185 -3.00 -18.16 41.84
C VAL A 185 -2.74 -16.94 42.72
N LYS A 186 -2.36 -15.80 42.13
CA LYS A 186 -1.98 -14.58 42.86
C LYS A 186 -3.16 -13.76 43.36
N THR A 187 -4.32 -13.85 42.70
CA THR A 187 -5.48 -13.04 43.09
C THR A 187 -6.17 -13.62 44.33
N THR A 188 -6.54 -12.74 45.26
CA THR A 188 -7.36 -13.09 46.43
C THR A 188 -8.86 -12.90 46.16
N ASN A 189 -9.22 -12.25 45.05
CA ASN A 189 -10.61 -12.02 44.66
C ASN A 189 -11.17 -13.28 43.99
N ALA A 190 -12.14 -13.94 44.65
CA ALA A 190 -12.74 -15.18 44.18
C ALA A 190 -13.40 -15.06 42.80
N ALA A 191 -14.12 -13.95 42.53
CA ALA A 191 -14.77 -13.74 41.25
C ALA A 191 -13.76 -13.55 40.11
N LEU A 192 -12.64 -12.84 40.35
CA LEU A 192 -11.56 -12.72 39.37
C LEU A 192 -10.83 -14.04 39.17
N LYS A 193 -10.63 -14.83 40.23
CA LYS A 193 -10.01 -16.15 40.15
C LYS A 193 -10.77 -17.07 39.21
N VAL A 194 -12.10 -17.11 39.33
CA VAL A 194 -12.96 -17.88 38.42
C VAL A 194 -12.78 -17.41 36.98
N LYS A 195 -12.85 -16.10 36.72
CA LYS A 195 -12.66 -15.56 35.36
C LYS A 195 -11.30 -15.90 34.75
N TYR A 196 -10.22 -15.87 35.53
CA TYR A 196 -8.90 -16.26 35.04
C TYR A 196 -8.83 -17.75 34.69
N ASN A 197 -9.38 -18.61 35.55
CA ASN A 197 -9.40 -20.05 35.32
C ASN A 197 -10.24 -20.41 34.08
N ASP A 198 -11.44 -19.83 33.97
CA ASP A 198 -12.34 -20.08 32.82
C ASP A 198 -11.68 -19.67 31.51
N LEU A 199 -11.04 -18.49 31.48
CA LEU A 199 -10.35 -18.00 30.28
C LEU A 199 -9.11 -18.85 29.96
N SER A 200 -8.35 -19.26 30.97
CA SER A 200 -7.18 -20.14 30.82
C SER A 200 -7.60 -21.49 30.22
N SER A 201 -8.62 -22.13 30.78
CA SER A 201 -9.14 -23.41 30.30
C SER A 201 -9.72 -23.31 28.89
N ALA A 202 -10.50 -22.27 28.60
CA ALA A 202 -11.05 -22.04 27.26
C ALA A 202 -9.95 -21.87 26.21
N LEU A 203 -8.87 -21.13 26.54
CA LEU A 203 -7.74 -20.94 25.65
C LEU A 203 -6.95 -22.24 25.46
N ALA A 204 -6.71 -23.01 26.52
CA ALA A 204 -6.05 -24.31 26.45
C ALA A 204 -6.80 -25.31 25.54
N THR A 205 -8.13 -25.38 25.63
CA THR A 205 -8.95 -26.23 24.73
C THR A 205 -8.77 -25.84 23.27
N LYS A 206 -8.79 -24.54 22.96
CA LYS A 206 -8.58 -24.05 21.59
C LYS A 206 -7.17 -24.33 21.07
N ILE A 207 -6.15 -24.25 21.93
CA ILE A 207 -4.76 -24.58 21.56
C ILE A 207 -4.66 -26.05 21.13
N SER A 208 -5.20 -26.97 21.93
CA SER A 208 -5.19 -28.41 21.60
C SER A 208 -5.91 -28.73 20.30
N ALA A 209 -7.02 -28.04 20.00
CA ALA A 209 -7.73 -28.20 18.73
C ALA A 209 -6.90 -27.71 17.53
N LEU A 210 -6.11 -26.64 17.71
CA LEU A 210 -5.32 -26.04 16.64
C LEU A 210 -4.01 -26.79 16.35
N GLU A 211 -3.34 -27.35 17.36
CA GLU A 211 -2.10 -28.12 17.16
C GLU A 211 -2.28 -29.24 16.12
N SER A 212 -3.45 -29.87 16.08
CA SER A 212 -3.81 -30.88 15.08
C SER A 212 -3.95 -30.33 13.65
N GLY A 213 -4.22 -29.04 13.47
CA GLY A 213 -4.41 -28.38 12.17
C GLY A 213 -3.25 -27.50 11.70
N LYS A 214 -2.28 -27.21 12.58
CA LYS A 214 -1.21 -26.23 12.37
C LYS A 214 -0.44 -26.40 11.06
N ALA A 215 -0.10 -27.64 10.70
CA ALA A 215 0.69 -27.94 9.49
C ALA A 215 -0.08 -27.58 8.20
N ALA A 216 -1.39 -27.86 8.16
CA ALA A 216 -2.22 -27.50 7.02
C ALA A 216 -2.32 -25.97 6.86
N ILE A 217 -2.44 -25.25 7.99
CA ILE A 217 -2.51 -23.78 7.98
C ILE A 217 -1.17 -23.18 7.53
N GLN A 218 -0.04 -23.70 8.02
CA GLN A 218 1.29 -23.23 7.62
C GLN A 218 1.52 -23.42 6.13
N SER A 219 1.12 -24.56 5.56
CA SER A 219 1.21 -24.83 4.12
C SER A 219 0.44 -23.81 3.27
N VAL A 220 -0.77 -23.43 3.70
CA VAL A 220 -1.55 -22.38 3.03
C VAL A 220 -0.84 -21.02 3.09
N VAL A 221 -0.27 -20.65 4.25
CA VAL A 221 0.50 -19.41 4.38
C VAL A 221 1.75 -19.42 3.49
N ASP A 222 2.52 -20.50 3.53
CA ASP A 222 3.76 -20.65 2.77
C ASP A 222 3.54 -20.64 1.25
N SER A 223 2.36 -21.04 0.78
CA SER A 223 2.00 -20.98 -0.65
C SER A 223 1.55 -19.59 -1.11
N ILE A 224 0.91 -18.80 -0.24
CA ILE A 224 0.31 -17.52 -0.64
C ILE A 224 1.25 -16.32 -0.39
N ASP A 225 2.02 -16.34 0.70
CA ASP A 225 2.86 -15.20 1.10
C ASP A 225 3.97 -14.89 0.07
N PRO A 226 4.67 -15.87 -0.54
CA PRO A 226 5.66 -15.60 -1.58
C PRO A 226 5.06 -14.93 -2.81
N ALA A 227 3.89 -15.38 -3.26
CA ALA A 227 3.19 -14.78 -4.40
C ALA A 227 2.82 -13.33 -4.11
N LEU A 228 2.30 -13.03 -2.91
CA LEU A 228 2.00 -11.66 -2.51
C LEU A 228 3.28 -10.79 -2.45
N ALA A 229 4.40 -11.33 -1.98
CA ALA A 229 5.68 -10.62 -1.95
C ALA A 229 6.15 -10.24 -3.37
N GLU A 230 5.97 -11.14 -4.34
CA GLU A 230 6.29 -10.88 -5.75
C GLU A 230 5.48 -9.72 -6.31
N PHE A 231 4.15 -9.70 -6.12
CA PHE A 231 3.30 -8.58 -6.57
C PHE A 231 3.73 -7.24 -5.97
N LYS A 232 4.18 -7.24 -4.71
CA LYS A 232 4.66 -6.03 -4.02
C LYS A 232 6.02 -5.55 -4.52
N ASN A 233 6.91 -6.48 -4.83
CA ASN A 233 8.19 -6.16 -5.47
C ASN A 233 7.95 -5.55 -6.86
N THR A 234 7.05 -6.13 -7.66
CA THR A 234 6.67 -5.60 -8.97
C THR A 234 6.07 -4.19 -8.87
N TYR A 235 5.17 -3.96 -7.92
CA TYR A 235 4.61 -2.63 -7.69
C TYR A 235 5.70 -1.61 -7.26
N SER A 236 6.64 -2.03 -6.41
CA SER A 236 7.77 -1.18 -5.98
C SER A 236 8.68 -0.83 -7.16
N LEU A 237 8.96 -1.78 -8.05
CA LEU A 237 9.69 -1.54 -9.29
C LEU A 237 8.97 -0.54 -10.19
N MET A 238 7.63 -0.66 -10.33
CA MET A 238 6.83 0.32 -11.08
C MET A 238 6.95 1.74 -10.52
N LEU A 239 6.96 1.89 -9.20
CA LEU A 239 7.19 3.20 -8.57
C LEU A 239 8.59 3.75 -8.84
N MET A 240 9.61 2.89 -8.83
CA MET A 240 10.98 3.29 -9.20
C MET A 240 11.06 3.72 -10.66
N ILE A 241 10.45 2.97 -11.58
CA ILE A 241 10.35 3.33 -13.01
C ILE A 241 9.71 4.72 -13.17
N ARG A 242 8.61 4.98 -12.46
CA ARG A 242 7.96 6.31 -12.48
C ARG A 242 8.92 7.42 -12.06
N SER A 243 9.71 7.20 -11.01
CA SER A 243 10.67 8.19 -10.53
C SER A 243 11.73 8.49 -11.59
N THR A 244 12.29 7.45 -12.20
CA THR A 244 13.29 7.58 -13.27
C THR A 244 12.73 8.33 -14.48
N ILE A 245 11.49 8.03 -14.89
CA ILE A 245 10.83 8.74 -15.98
C ILE A 245 10.60 10.20 -15.60
N LYS A 246 10.10 10.46 -14.39
CA LYS A 246 9.88 11.82 -13.89
C LYS A 246 11.15 12.66 -13.93
N ASP A 247 12.29 12.09 -13.56
CA ASP A 247 13.59 12.78 -13.61
C ASP A 247 13.99 13.14 -15.05
N LYS A 248 13.78 12.23 -16.01
CA LYS A 248 14.00 12.51 -17.44
C LYS A 248 13.01 13.52 -18.00
N CYS A 249 11.79 13.56 -17.48
CA CYS A 249 10.72 14.45 -17.89
C CYS A 249 10.71 15.77 -17.12
N ASN A 250 11.77 16.07 -16.37
CA ASN A 250 11.89 17.29 -15.58
C ASN A 250 12.11 18.50 -16.49
N PRO A 251 11.22 19.52 -16.47
CA PRO A 251 11.31 20.69 -17.34
C PRO A 251 12.51 21.61 -17.08
N LYS A 252 13.34 21.33 -16.05
CA LYS A 252 14.56 22.09 -15.72
C LYS A 252 15.82 21.57 -16.43
N TYR A 253 15.71 20.51 -17.22
CA TYR A 253 16.77 19.98 -18.07
C TYR A 253 16.29 19.82 -19.53
#